data_AF-A0A3D0QN87-F1
#
_entry.id   AF-A0A3D0QN87-F1
#
_cell.length_a   1.000
_cell.length_b   1.000
_cell.length_c   1.000
_cell.angle_alpha   90.00
_cell.angle_beta   90.00
_cell.angle_gamma   90.00
#
_symmetry.space_group_name_H-M   'P 1'
#
loop_
_entity.id
_entity.type
_entity.pdbx_description
1 polymer ?
#
loop_
_entity_poly.entity_id
_entity_poly.type
_entity_poly.pdbx_seq_one_letter_code
_entity_poly.pdbx_strand_id
1 'polypeptide(L)'
;GESDIKKAATVLARMGPREVVLTHKDGILVLAEGRFYEAPWRNKSLIGRSGRGDTCIASYITKRLTEPPEVAIIWSAATTSLKMEAEGPFLRSVDDVKEFIKKEYGAAGIV
;
A
#
# COMPACT_ATOMS: atom_id res chain seq x y z
N GLY A 1 0.32 -19.13 -13.17
CA GLY A 1 0.03 -17.73 -12.80
C GLY A 1 0.82 -16.81 -13.71
N GLU A 2 0.39 -15.56 -13.86
CA GLU A 2 1.11 -14.51 -14.59
C GLU A 2 2.23 -13.92 -13.71
N SER A 3 3.43 -13.73 -14.24
CA SER A 3 4.61 -13.25 -13.48
C SER A 3 4.79 -11.74 -13.57
N ASP A 4 4.26 -11.10 -14.61
CA ASP A 4 4.19 -9.66 -14.73
C ASP A 4 3.00 -9.13 -13.91
N ILE A 5 3.30 -8.37 -12.86
CA ILE A 5 2.30 -7.89 -11.92
C ILE A 5 1.26 -6.96 -12.57
N LYS A 6 1.62 -6.18 -13.59
CA LYS A 6 0.68 -5.30 -14.32
C LYS A 6 -0.24 -6.10 -15.22
N LYS A 7 0.30 -7.12 -15.89
CA LYS A 7 -0.53 -8.07 -16.66
C LYS A 7 -1.46 -8.85 -15.75
N ALA A 8 -0.97 -9.32 -14.60
CA ALA A 8 -1.79 -10.01 -13.61
C ALA A 8 -2.94 -9.11 -13.12
N ALA A 9 -2.67 -7.85 -12.77
CA ALA A 9 -3.70 -6.89 -12.40
C ALA A 9 -4.73 -6.67 -13.51
N THR A 10 -4.28 -6.56 -14.77
CA THR A 10 -5.16 -6.40 -15.93
C THR A 10 -6.06 -7.62 -16.14
N VAL A 11 -5.51 -8.84 -16.02
CA VAL A 11 -6.29 -10.08 -16.13
C VAL A 11 -7.34 -10.14 -15.01
N LEU A 12 -6.96 -9.81 -13.78
CA LEU A 12 -7.89 -9.78 -12.64
C LEU A 12 -9.00 -8.75 -12.83
N ALA A 13 -8.70 -7.55 -13.34
CA ALA A 13 -9.70 -6.52 -13.62
C ALA A 13 -10.74 -6.99 -14.65
N ARG A 14 -10.33 -7.78 -15.64
CA ARG A 14 -11.24 -8.38 -16.65
C ARG A 14 -12.21 -9.41 -16.05
N MET A 15 -11.97 -9.88 -14.83
CA MET A 15 -12.86 -10.83 -14.13
C MET A 15 -14.02 -10.13 -13.41
N GLY A 16 -14.13 -8.80 -13.48
CA GLY A 16 -15.23 -8.02 -12.90
C GLY A 16 -14.89 -6.94 -11.86
N PRO A 17 -13.79 -6.99 -11.08
CA PRO A 17 -13.51 -5.94 -10.11
C PRO A 17 -13.13 -4.62 -10.80
N ARG A 18 -13.67 -3.51 -10.29
CA ARG A 18 -13.38 -2.15 -10.79
C ARG A 18 -11.98 -1.66 -10.42
N GLU A 19 -11.42 -2.23 -9.36
CA GLU A 19 -10.13 -1.86 -8.80
C GLU A 19 -9.42 -3.12 -8.31
N VAL A 20 -8.13 -3.23 -8.59
CA VAL A 20 -7.31 -4.39 -8.20
C VAL A 20 -6.13 -3.91 -7.38
N VAL A 21 -6.00 -4.44 -6.16
CA VAL A 21 -4.89 -4.15 -5.25
C VAL A 21 -4.03 -5.40 -5.11
N LEU A 22 -2.76 -5.31 -5.48
CA LEU A 22 -1.78 -6.39 -5.42
C LEU A 22 -0.63 -6.01 -4.50
N THR A 23 -0.28 -6.92 -3.59
CA THR A 23 0.95 -6.80 -2.80
C THR A 23 2.03 -7.70 -3.38
N HIS A 24 3.27 -7.20 -3.45
CA HIS A 24 4.43 -7.99 -3.81
C HIS A 24 5.56 -7.80 -2.78
N LYS A 25 6.68 -8.50 -2.99
CA LYS A 25 7.82 -8.48 -2.05
C LYS A 25 8.43 -7.09 -1.85
N ASP A 26 8.29 -6.19 -2.83
CA ASP A 26 8.95 -4.87 -2.85
C ASP A 26 7.96 -3.70 -2.70
N GLY A 27 6.64 -3.94 -2.76
CA GLY A 27 5.66 -2.86 -2.76
C GLY A 27 4.21 -3.29 -2.93
N ILE A 28 3.38 -2.28 -3.15
CA ILE A 28 1.97 -2.39 -3.53
C ILE A 28 1.79 -1.85 -4.95
N LEU A 29 0.96 -2.53 -5.73
CA LEU A 29 0.46 -2.08 -7.03
C LEU A 29 -1.06 -2.00 -6.97
N VAL A 30 -1.62 -0.90 -7.48
CA VAL A 30 -3.05 -0.69 -7.62
C VAL A 30 -3.36 -0.41 -9.08
N LEU A 31 -4.34 -1.13 -9.64
CA LEU A 31 -5.01 -0.76 -10.88
C LEU A 31 -6.37 -0.18 -10.52
N ALA A 32 -6.51 1.14 -10.63
CA ALA A 32 -7.73 1.89 -10.33
C ALA A 32 -8.03 2.83 -11.50
N GLU A 33 -9.30 2.93 -11.90
CA GLU A 33 -9.73 3.90 -12.93
C GLU A 33 -8.92 3.78 -14.25
N GLY A 34 -8.49 2.57 -14.59
CA GLY A 34 -7.67 2.29 -15.78
C GLY A 34 -6.20 2.72 -15.69
N ARG A 35 -5.74 3.16 -14.51
CA ARG A 35 -4.37 3.63 -14.26
C ARG A 35 -3.66 2.74 -13.24
N PHE A 36 -2.36 2.60 -13.44
CA PHE A 36 -1.48 1.90 -12.50
C PHE A 36 -0.86 2.88 -11.52
N TYR A 37 -0.92 2.53 -10.25
CA TYR A 37 -0.25 3.20 -9.15
C TYR A 37 0.66 2.20 -8.45
N GLU A 38 1.88 2.60 -8.14
CA GLU A 38 2.87 1.74 -7.49
C GLU A 38 3.57 2.52 -6.39
N ALA A 39 3.75 1.87 -5.24
CA ALA A 39 4.51 2.43 -4.13
C ALA A 39 5.39 1.34 -3.49
N PRO A 40 6.70 1.59 -3.32
CA PRO A 40 7.60 0.61 -2.73
C PRO A 40 7.42 0.55 -1.21
N TRP A 41 7.83 -0.56 -0.60
CA TRP A 41 8.09 -0.60 0.84
C TRP A 41 9.34 0.23 1.17
N ARG A 42 9.32 0.93 2.31
CA ARG A 42 10.43 1.77 2.80
C ARG A 42 10.85 1.40 4.24
N ASN A 43 10.44 0.22 4.71
CA ASN A 43 10.80 -0.26 6.04
C ASN A 43 12.33 -0.41 6.17
N LYS A 44 12.88 0.01 7.31
CA LYS A 44 14.30 -0.08 7.63
C LYS A 44 14.72 -1.49 8.02
N SER A 45 13.79 -2.26 8.58
CA SER A 45 14.00 -3.64 9.02
C SER A 45 12.76 -4.48 8.75
N LEU A 46 12.93 -5.79 8.69
CA LEU A 46 11.84 -6.76 8.52
C LEU A 46 11.77 -7.64 9.76
N ILE A 47 11.14 -7.13 10.82
CA ILE A 47 11.03 -7.79 12.13
C ILE A 47 9.74 -8.64 12.18
N GLY A 48 8.60 -8.10 11.76
CA GLY A 48 7.30 -8.80 11.83
C GLY A 48 6.55 -8.82 10.50
N ARG A 49 6.42 -10.00 9.87
CA ARG A 49 5.70 -10.16 8.59
C ARG A 49 4.21 -10.46 8.73
N SER A 50 3.80 -11.05 9.86
CA SER A 50 2.42 -11.45 10.09
C SER A 50 1.50 -10.23 10.10
N GLY A 51 0.35 -10.34 9.43
CA GLY A 51 -0.62 -9.25 9.28
C GLY A 51 -0.22 -8.17 8.27
N ARG A 52 0.89 -8.32 7.52
CA ARG A 52 1.29 -7.37 6.46
C ARG A 52 0.20 -7.18 5.40
N GLY A 53 -0.36 -8.28 4.90
CA GLY A 53 -1.41 -8.25 3.87
C GLY A 53 -2.66 -7.53 4.36
N ASP A 54 -3.14 -7.90 5.55
CA ASP A 54 -4.31 -7.28 6.16
C ASP A 54 -4.10 -5.79 6.42
N THR A 55 -2.93 -5.42 6.98
CA THR A 55 -2.58 -4.01 7.23
C THR A 55 -2.55 -3.20 5.93
N CYS A 56 -1.96 -3.77 4.88
CA CYS A 56 -1.85 -3.13 3.57
C CYS A 56 -3.23 -2.87 2.95
N ILE A 57 -4.06 -3.91 2.85
CA ILE A 57 -5.39 -3.81 2.25
C ILE A 57 -6.32 -2.94 3.10
N ALA A 58 -6.33 -3.11 4.43
CA ALA A 58 -7.17 -2.31 5.32
C ALA A 58 -6.79 -0.81 5.27
N SER A 59 -5.50 -0.48 5.33
CA SER A 59 -5.04 0.91 5.25
C SER A 59 -5.34 1.54 3.90
N TYR A 60 -5.18 0.79 2.80
CA TYR A 60 -5.51 1.25 1.47
C TYR A 60 -7.00 1.56 1.33
N ILE A 61 -7.87 0.59 1.62
CA ILE A 61 -9.33 0.76 1.48
C ILE A 61 -9.81 1.89 2.39
N THR A 62 -9.33 1.96 3.62
CA THR A 62 -9.71 3.03 4.57
C THR A 62 -9.37 4.41 4.04
N LYS A 63 -8.15 4.63 3.54
CA LYS A 63 -7.77 5.93 2.97
C LYS A 63 -8.51 6.22 1.66
N ARG A 64 -8.77 5.18 0.85
CA ARG A 64 -9.48 5.28 -0.44
C ARG A 64 -10.94 5.71 -0.29
N LEU A 65 -11.56 5.55 0.88
CA LEU A 65 -12.91 6.06 1.17
C LEU A 65 -13.00 7.60 1.04
N THR A 66 -11.91 8.31 1.30
CA THR A 66 -11.89 9.78 1.34
C THR A 66 -10.88 10.40 0.37
N GLU A 67 -10.02 9.60 -0.25
CA GLU A 67 -8.88 10.09 -1.03
C GLU A 67 -8.75 9.38 -2.38
N PRO A 68 -8.06 10.00 -3.35
CA PRO A 68 -7.77 9.37 -4.62
C PRO A 68 -6.72 8.23 -4.49
N PRO A 69 -6.63 7.31 -5.48
CA PRO A 69 -5.72 6.17 -5.44
C PRO A 69 -4.25 6.55 -5.20
N GLU A 70 -3.79 7.67 -5.78
CA GLU A 70 -2.44 8.23 -5.66
C GLU A 70 -2.06 8.49 -4.20
N VAL A 71 -3.01 8.97 -3.41
CA VAL A 71 -2.83 9.29 -1.98
C VAL A 71 -2.98 8.03 -1.14
N ALA A 72 -4.01 7.23 -1.42
CA ALA A 72 -4.31 6.01 -0.67
C ALA A 72 -3.17 4.97 -0.75
N ILE A 73 -2.51 4.84 -1.92
CA ILE A 73 -1.43 3.89 -2.09
C ILE A 73 -0.18 4.26 -1.27
N ILE A 74 0.16 5.55 -1.20
CA ILE A 74 1.30 6.03 -0.40
C ILE A 74 1.02 5.83 1.09
N TRP A 75 -0.19 6.15 1.54
CA TRP A 75 -0.63 5.89 2.90
C TRP A 75 -0.50 4.40 3.28
N SER A 76 -0.98 3.52 2.40
CA SER A 76 -0.91 2.07 2.61
C SER A 76 0.54 1.56 2.61
N ALA A 77 1.37 2.02 1.68
CA ALA A 77 2.79 1.65 1.62
C ALA A 77 3.55 2.07 2.87
N ALA A 78 3.33 3.30 3.36
CA ALA A 78 3.94 3.79 4.59
C ALA A 78 3.47 3.02 5.83
N THR A 79 2.16 2.84 6.00
CA THR A 79 1.58 2.09 7.13
C THR A 79 2.10 0.66 7.17
N THR A 80 2.14 0.01 6.01
CA THR A 80 2.63 -1.38 5.88
C THR A 80 4.13 -1.48 6.11
N SER A 81 4.91 -0.49 5.67
CA SER A 81 6.35 -0.43 5.94
C SER A 81 6.60 -0.41 7.45
N LEU A 82 5.94 0.50 8.16
CA LEU A 82 6.03 0.61 9.61
C LEU A 82 5.52 -0.62 10.35
N LYS A 83 4.46 -1.27 9.83
CA LYS A 83 3.96 -2.56 10.36
C LYS A 83 5.03 -3.65 10.33
N MET A 84 5.89 -3.66 9.31
CA MET A 84 6.92 -4.68 9.15
C MET A 84 8.13 -4.50 10.08
N GLU A 85 8.27 -3.34 10.71
CA GLU A 85 9.37 -3.02 11.64
C GLU A 85 9.11 -3.49 13.08
N ALA A 86 7.96 -4.12 13.36
CA ALA A 86 7.64 -4.66 14.69
C ALA A 86 6.79 -5.94 14.62
N GLU A 87 6.93 -6.80 15.63
CA GLU A 87 6.02 -7.94 15.83
C GLU A 87 4.64 -7.50 16.32
N GLY A 88 3.65 -8.39 16.21
CA GLY A 88 2.29 -8.12 16.68
C GLY A 88 1.48 -7.18 15.77
N PRO A 89 0.34 -6.63 16.22
CA PRO A 89 -0.48 -5.71 15.44
C PRO A 89 0.20 -4.36 15.18
N PHE A 90 -0.37 -3.55 14.28
CA PHE A 90 0.10 -2.17 14.07
C PHE A 90 -0.30 -1.29 15.26
N LEU A 91 0.69 -0.68 15.92
CA LEU A 91 0.48 0.13 17.14
C LEU A 91 0.99 1.57 17.02
N ARG A 92 1.41 2.01 15.83
CA ARG A 92 1.92 3.39 15.63
C ARG A 92 0.75 4.36 15.44
N SER A 93 1.01 5.63 15.72
CA SER A 93 0.02 6.69 15.56
C SER A 93 -0.20 7.08 14.09
N VAL A 94 -1.24 7.88 13.83
CA VAL A 94 -1.44 8.52 12.52
C VAL A 94 -0.31 9.49 12.21
N ASP A 95 0.18 10.23 13.20
CA ASP A 95 1.26 11.21 13.03
C ASP A 95 2.58 10.52 12.66
N ASP A 96 2.89 9.38 13.28
CA ASP A 96 4.00 8.52 12.90
C ASP A 96 3.99 8.13 11.42
N VAL A 97 2.80 7.85 10.87
CA VAL A 97 2.63 7.52 9.44
C VAL A 97 2.84 8.76 8.58
N LYS A 98 2.24 9.90 8.95
CA LYS A 98 2.41 11.18 8.22
C LYS A 98 3.87 11.62 8.17
N GLU A 99 4.58 11.56 9.28
CA GLU A 99 6.00 11.88 9.36
C GLU A 99 6.84 10.94 8.48
N PHE A 100 6.54 9.64 8.50
CA PHE A 100 7.21 8.66 7.67
C PHE A 100 6.98 8.91 6.18
N ILE A 101 5.75 9.25 5.78
CA ILE A 101 5.42 9.64 4.40
C ILE A 101 6.25 10.83 3.97
N LYS A 102 6.23 11.91 4.76
CA LYS A 102 7.01 13.14 4.47
C LYS A 102 8.49 12.83 4.27
N LYS A 103 9.03 11.92 5.08
CA LYS A 103 10.45 11.55 5.07
C LYS A 103 10.84 10.63 3.92
N GLU A 104 10.03 9.62 3.60
CA GLU A 104 10.43 8.50 2.71
C GLU A 104 9.75 8.51 1.33
N TYR A 105 8.61 9.20 1.19
CA TYR A 105 7.82 9.28 -0.03
C TYR A 105 7.65 10.72 -0.56
N GLY A 106 8.16 11.71 0.21
CA GLY A 106 8.05 13.13 -0.12
C GLY A 106 6.68 13.71 0.22
N ALA A 107 6.49 15.02 -0.03
CA ALA A 107 5.24 15.74 0.21
C ALA A 107 4.17 15.42 -0.85
N ALA A 108 3.94 14.13 -1.14
CA ALA A 108 2.89 13.68 -2.03
C ALA A 108 1.53 13.92 -1.38
N GLY A 109 1.04 15.17 -1.40
CA GLY A 109 -0.35 15.57 -1.19
C GLY A 109 -1.02 15.20 0.14
N ILE A 110 -0.32 14.62 1.10
CA ILE A 110 -0.89 14.18 2.37
C ILE A 110 -0.64 15.28 3.42
N VAL A 111 -1.61 16.19 3.54
CA VAL A 111 -1.78 17.09 4.70
C VAL A 111 -3.06 16.67 5.42
#